data_AF-M8C6H9-F1
#
_entry.id   AF-M8C6H9-F1
#
_cell.length_a   1.000
_cell.length_b   1.000
_cell.length_c   1.000
_cell.angle_alpha   90.00
_cell.angle_beta   90.00
_cell.angle_gamma   90.00
#
_symmetry.space_group_name_H-M   'P 1'
#
loop_
_entity.id
_entity.type
_entity.pdbx_description
1 polymer ?
#
loop_
_entity_poly.entity_id
_entity_poly.type
_entity_poly.pdbx_seq_one_letter_code
_entity_poly.pdbx_strand_id
1 'polypeptide(L)'
;MITPSDVGLECEAQAVRVWRRPRALSRKTVLHSSPAIRYRHIYECKSFSVSPINYLPTVMLFFVSEALICLSVLLYLFFSKRIEVAQCPFTLSLQIGIFCIPASSIIPLHNHPGMTVLSKLLYGKVHVKAYDWIDIDEPGNLTKVRPAKVVRDGEISAPCAAMVLRPTDGGNVHALKAITPCAILDILSPPYSSKDGRHCSYFRRRQKSDPSGILWDRTRESEFVWLEEYQPRDNFVIRRDLYTGPTLDL
;
A
#
# COMPACT_ATOMS: atom_id res chain seq x y z
N MET A 1 -5.85 -11.57 13.37
CA MET A 1 -5.10 -10.40 12.84
C MET A 1 -3.64 -10.81 12.73
N ILE A 2 -3.04 -10.70 11.53
CA ILE A 2 -1.64 -11.11 11.27
C ILE A 2 -0.66 -10.33 12.16
N THR A 3 0.28 -11.01 12.79
CA THR A 3 1.33 -10.46 13.66
C THR A 3 2.73 -10.62 13.02
N PRO A 4 3.78 -9.98 13.55
CA PRO A 4 5.16 -10.22 13.08
C PRO A 4 5.57 -11.69 13.14
N SER A 5 5.18 -12.44 14.19
CA SER A 5 5.50 -13.86 14.33
C SER A 5 4.90 -14.73 13.21
N ASP A 6 3.71 -14.38 12.71
CA ASP A 6 3.04 -15.13 11.65
C ASP A 6 3.81 -15.13 10.32
N VAL A 7 4.72 -14.17 10.13
CA VAL A 7 5.50 -13.98 8.90
C VAL A 7 7.02 -14.00 9.16
N GLY A 8 7.44 -14.56 10.31
CA GLY A 8 8.85 -14.73 10.64
C GLY A 8 9.62 -13.43 10.92
N LEU A 9 8.95 -12.42 11.48
CA LEU A 9 9.51 -11.10 11.77
C LEU A 9 9.52 -10.73 13.26
N GLU A 10 9.35 -11.70 14.16
CA GLU A 10 9.27 -11.43 15.60
C GLU A 10 10.58 -10.86 16.16
N CYS A 11 11.73 -11.38 15.75
CA CYS A 11 13.04 -10.89 16.19
C CYS A 11 13.26 -9.43 15.79
N GLU A 12 12.97 -9.07 14.53
CA GLU A 12 13.04 -7.68 14.06
C GLU A 12 12.06 -6.78 14.82
N ALA A 13 10.83 -7.25 15.06
CA ALA A 13 9.84 -6.50 15.82
C ALA A 13 10.30 -6.21 17.26
N GLN A 14 10.91 -7.19 17.93
CA GLN A 14 11.49 -7.03 19.28
C GLN A 14 12.65 -6.03 19.28
N ALA A 15 13.55 -6.11 18.31
CA ALA A 15 14.66 -5.17 18.17
C ALA A 15 14.18 -3.72 18.01
N VAL A 16 13.06 -3.51 17.31
CA VAL A 16 12.47 -2.17 17.13
C VAL A 16 11.87 -1.60 18.41
N ARG A 17 11.37 -2.42 19.34
CA ARG A 17 10.78 -1.93 20.62
C ARG A 17 11.80 -1.20 21.51
N VAL A 18 13.06 -1.62 21.45
CA VAL A 18 14.18 -1.01 22.19
C VAL A 18 15.02 -0.07 21.33
N TRP A 19 14.62 0.14 20.07
CA TRP A 19 15.38 0.95 19.13
C TRP A 19 15.47 2.39 19.60
N ARG A 20 16.68 2.95 19.49
CA ARG A 20 16.95 4.37 19.70
C ARG A 20 17.46 4.94 18.39
N ARG A 21 17.02 6.15 18.05
CA ARG A 21 17.61 6.90 16.92
C ARG A 21 19.12 6.91 17.11
N PRO A 22 19.91 6.54 16.08
CA PRO A 22 21.35 6.73 16.13
C PRO A 22 21.61 8.20 16.49
N ARG A 23 22.26 8.44 17.62
CA ARG A 23 22.80 9.79 17.90
C ARG A 23 23.72 10.13 16.73
N ALA A 24 23.73 11.38 16.28
CA ALA A 24 24.63 11.85 15.24
C ALA A 24 26.08 11.67 15.71
N LEU A 25 26.63 10.45 15.57
CA LEU A 25 28.02 10.17 15.84
C LEU A 25 28.83 10.80 14.73
N SER A 26 29.91 11.48 15.12
CA SER A 26 30.85 12.12 14.22
C SER A 26 31.29 11.16 13.10
N ARG A 27 31.57 11.75 11.93
CA ARG A 27 31.84 11.15 10.61
C ARG A 27 32.98 10.09 10.50
N LYS A 28 33.29 9.27 11.52
CA LYS A 28 34.43 8.34 11.47
C LYS A 28 34.15 6.84 11.63
N THR A 29 32.89 6.42 11.66
CA THR A 29 32.52 5.02 11.49
C THR A 29 31.23 4.94 10.67
N VAL A 30 31.37 5.17 9.36
CA VAL A 30 30.31 4.92 8.39
C VAL A 30 30.14 3.41 8.31
N LEU A 31 29.13 2.89 9.00
CA LEU A 31 28.58 1.60 8.66
C LEU A 31 28.14 1.72 7.19
N HIS A 32 28.88 1.07 6.29
CA HIS A 32 28.60 1.09 4.87
C HIS A 32 27.16 0.60 4.61
N SER A 33 26.51 1.26 3.65
CA SER A 33 25.13 1.09 3.18
C SER A 33 24.05 1.81 4.01
N SER A 34 23.44 2.83 3.39
CA SER A 34 22.02 3.08 3.61
C SER A 34 21.31 1.74 3.37
N PRO A 35 20.64 1.12 4.35
CA PRO A 35 20.02 -0.17 4.09
C PRO A 35 18.92 0.11 3.05
N ALA A 36 19.00 -0.56 1.89
CA ALA A 36 17.96 -0.44 0.89
C ALA A 36 16.63 -0.97 1.46
N ILE A 37 15.50 -0.46 0.97
CA ILE A 37 14.20 -1.06 1.30
C ILE A 37 14.20 -2.48 0.74
N ARG A 38 13.81 -3.45 1.56
CA ARG A 38 13.73 -4.86 1.13
C ARG A 38 12.28 -5.24 0.90
N TYR A 39 12.01 -5.88 -0.24
CA TYR A 39 10.72 -6.50 -0.54
C TYR A 39 10.87 -8.02 -0.49
N ARG A 40 10.17 -8.66 0.45
CA ARG A 40 10.08 -10.12 0.56
C ARG A 40 8.78 -10.56 -0.11
N HIS A 41 8.90 -11.21 -1.25
CA HIS A 41 7.76 -11.83 -1.92
C HIS A 41 7.38 -13.12 -1.19
N ILE A 42 6.10 -13.24 -0.84
CA ILE A 42 5.60 -14.40 -0.09
C ILE A 42 4.84 -15.34 -1.01
N TYR A 43 3.89 -14.78 -1.76
CA TYR A 43 2.98 -15.59 -2.56
C TYR A 43 2.39 -14.80 -3.73
N GLU A 44 2.14 -15.49 -4.82
CA GLU A 44 1.40 -14.97 -5.98
C GLU A 44 0.44 -16.04 -6.48
N CYS A 45 -0.84 -15.68 -6.59
CA CYS A 45 -1.83 -16.49 -7.28
C CYS A 45 -2.29 -15.76 -8.54
N LYS A 46 -2.06 -16.39 -9.69
CA LYS A 46 -2.47 -15.84 -11.00
C LYS A 46 -3.97 -15.95 -11.24
N SER A 47 -4.62 -16.91 -10.58
CA SER A 47 -6.04 -17.15 -10.70
C SER A 47 -6.49 -18.01 -9.53
N PHE A 48 -7.39 -17.49 -8.72
CA PHE A 48 -8.17 -18.28 -7.77
C PHE A 48 -9.62 -17.85 -7.85
N SER A 49 -10.44 -18.62 -7.18
CA SER A 49 -11.87 -18.43 -7.10
C SER A 49 -12.29 -18.62 -5.64
N VAL A 50 -13.36 -17.97 -5.18
CA VAL A 50 -13.88 -18.06 -3.79
C VAL A 50 -15.35 -18.49 -3.74
N SER A 51 -15.66 -19.61 -3.08
CA SER A 51 -17.03 -20.10 -2.93
C SER A 51 -17.79 -19.20 -1.97
N PRO A 52 -19.11 -19.05 -2.17
CA PRO A 52 -19.96 -18.45 -1.15
C PRO A 52 -19.79 -19.19 0.17
N ILE A 53 -19.42 -18.43 1.21
CA ILE A 53 -19.61 -18.86 2.59
C ILE A 53 -21.13 -19.12 2.73
N ASN A 54 -21.52 -20.27 3.27
CA ASN A 54 -22.90 -20.82 3.34
C ASN A 54 -23.97 -19.94 4.06
N TYR A 55 -23.79 -18.62 4.17
CA TYR A 55 -24.67 -17.71 4.90
C TYR A 55 -25.44 -16.71 4.03
N LEU A 56 -25.26 -16.68 2.71
CA LEU A 56 -26.03 -15.81 1.82
C LEU A 56 -26.63 -16.59 0.64
N PRO A 57 -27.95 -16.52 0.40
CA PRO A 57 -28.59 -17.20 -0.72
C PRO A 57 -28.07 -16.63 -2.04
N THR A 58 -27.88 -17.52 -3.02
CA THR A 58 -27.28 -17.35 -4.36
C THR A 58 -27.79 -16.13 -5.15
N VAL A 59 -28.94 -15.56 -4.78
CA VAL A 59 -29.60 -14.43 -5.45
C VAL A 59 -29.02 -13.07 -5.04
N MET A 60 -28.33 -12.96 -3.90
CA MET A 60 -27.70 -11.69 -3.45
C MET A 60 -26.32 -11.43 -4.06
N LEU A 61 -25.69 -12.43 -4.68
CA LEU A 61 -24.34 -12.34 -5.25
C LEU A 61 -24.26 -11.56 -6.58
N PHE A 62 -25.38 -11.38 -7.27
CA PHE A 62 -25.43 -10.61 -8.53
C PHE A 62 -25.39 -9.08 -8.31
N PHE A 63 -25.50 -8.62 -7.06
CA PHE A 63 -25.51 -7.19 -6.72
C PHE A 63 -24.29 -6.74 -5.90
N VAL A 64 -23.33 -7.63 -5.64
CA VAL A 64 -22.11 -7.29 -4.89
C VAL A 64 -21.01 -6.93 -5.89
N SER A 65 -20.49 -5.69 -5.83
CA SER A 65 -19.41 -5.27 -6.72
C SER A 65 -18.16 -6.14 -6.53
N GLU A 66 -17.39 -6.36 -7.61
CA GLU A 66 -16.12 -7.14 -7.57
C GLU A 66 -15.18 -6.65 -6.46
N ALA A 67 -15.21 -5.34 -6.17
CA ALA A 67 -14.46 -4.72 -5.08
C ALA A 67 -14.89 -5.21 -3.68
N LEU A 68 -16.18 -5.45 -3.43
CA LEU A 68 -16.66 -5.99 -2.14
C LEU A 68 -16.28 -7.46 -1.97
N ILE A 69 -16.30 -8.25 -3.06
CA ILE A 69 -15.87 -9.66 -3.05
C ILE A 69 -14.36 -9.73 -2.81
N CYS A 70 -13.58 -8.92 -3.52
CA CYS A 70 -12.15 -8.82 -3.30
C CYS A 70 -11.84 -8.44 -1.85
N LEU A 71 -12.53 -7.44 -1.30
CA LEU A 71 -12.35 -7.01 0.08
C LEU A 71 -12.73 -8.10 1.10
N SER A 72 -13.84 -8.83 0.91
CA SER A 72 -14.26 -9.89 1.83
C SER A 72 -13.25 -11.05 1.85
N VAL A 73 -12.69 -11.39 0.69
CA VAL A 73 -11.61 -12.37 0.57
C VAL A 73 -10.35 -11.88 1.27
N LEU A 74 -9.91 -10.65 0.99
CA LEU A 74 -8.73 -10.07 1.63
C LEU A 74 -8.88 -10.00 3.16
N LEU A 75 -10.06 -9.64 3.64
CA LEU A 75 -10.37 -9.63 5.08
C LEU A 75 -10.38 -11.05 5.65
N TYR A 76 -10.99 -12.03 4.97
CA TYR A 76 -10.97 -13.42 5.40
C TYR A 76 -9.54 -13.96 5.51
N LEU A 77 -8.70 -13.76 4.49
CA LEU A 77 -7.28 -14.10 4.50
C LEU A 77 -6.57 -13.50 5.72
N PHE A 78 -6.89 -12.23 6.00
CA PHE A 78 -6.26 -11.46 7.05
C PHE A 78 -6.70 -11.86 8.48
N PHE A 79 -7.95 -12.32 8.65
CA PHE A 79 -8.50 -12.71 9.94
C PHE A 79 -8.34 -14.19 10.25
N SER A 80 -8.54 -15.06 9.25
CA SER A 80 -8.61 -16.52 9.43
C SER A 80 -7.24 -17.21 9.43
N LYS A 81 -6.17 -16.53 9.00
CA LYS A 81 -4.82 -17.13 8.83
C LYS A 81 -4.82 -18.42 7.99
N ARG A 82 -5.83 -18.59 7.12
CA ARG A 82 -6.03 -19.74 6.23
C ARG A 82 -6.50 -19.22 4.89
N ILE A 83 -5.99 -19.81 3.82
CA ILE A 83 -6.55 -19.65 2.48
C ILE A 83 -7.31 -20.96 2.19
N GLU A 84 -8.61 -20.95 2.38
CA GLU A 84 -9.45 -22.02 1.83
C GLU A 84 -9.97 -21.52 0.47
N VAL A 85 -9.26 -21.90 -0.60
CA VAL A 85 -9.66 -21.63 -1.99
C VAL A 85 -10.86 -22.53 -2.32
N ALA A 86 -12.00 -21.94 -2.67
CA ALA A 86 -13.20 -22.68 -3.07
C ALA A 86 -13.88 -21.97 -4.26
N GLN A 87 -14.63 -22.64 -5.14
CA GLN A 87 -14.94 -22.19 -6.51
C GLN A 87 -15.89 -20.96 -6.69
N CYS A 88 -15.61 -20.10 -7.69
CA CYS A 88 -16.33 -18.85 -8.08
C CYS A 88 -16.22 -18.59 -9.59
N PRO A 89 -17.20 -17.92 -10.24
CA PRO A 89 -17.11 -17.55 -11.66
C PRO A 89 -16.23 -16.33 -12.00
N PHE A 90 -15.58 -15.67 -11.03
CA PHE A 90 -14.66 -14.54 -11.30
C PHE A 90 -13.20 -14.94 -11.05
N THR A 91 -12.33 -14.66 -12.02
CA THR A 91 -10.89 -14.95 -11.92
C THR A 91 -10.20 -13.82 -11.14
N LEU A 92 -9.92 -14.05 -9.86
CA LEU A 92 -9.14 -13.10 -9.05
C LEU A 92 -7.67 -13.48 -9.08
N SER A 93 -6.79 -12.49 -9.08
CA SER A 93 -5.36 -12.67 -8.85
C SER A 93 -4.95 -11.93 -7.59
N LEU A 94 -3.94 -12.46 -6.88
CA LEU A 94 -3.46 -11.88 -5.64
C LEU A 94 -1.94 -11.96 -5.54
N GLN A 95 -1.34 -10.97 -4.90
CA GLN A 95 0.08 -10.98 -4.53
C GLN A 95 0.23 -10.57 -3.07
N ILE A 96 1.06 -11.30 -2.33
CA ILE A 96 1.40 -11.03 -0.93
C ILE A 96 2.89 -10.71 -0.86
N GLY A 97 3.23 -9.59 -0.24
CA GLY A 97 4.61 -9.23 0.01
C GLY A 97 4.79 -8.34 1.23
N ILE A 98 6.03 -8.30 1.72
CA ILE A 98 6.40 -7.48 2.87
C ILE A 98 7.49 -6.49 2.47
N PHE A 99 7.25 -5.21 2.72
CA PHE A 99 8.27 -4.17 2.69
C PHE A 99 8.90 -4.02 4.07
N CYS A 100 10.19 -4.37 4.19
CA CYS A 100 11.01 -4.00 5.34
C CYS A 100 11.68 -2.66 5.05
N ILE A 101 11.23 -1.61 5.74
CA ILE A 101 11.61 -0.22 5.47
C ILE A 101 12.50 0.27 6.62
N PRO A 102 13.80 0.56 6.35
CA PRO A 102 14.70 1.12 7.35
C PRO A 102 14.25 2.50 7.82
N ALA A 103 14.65 2.89 9.03
CA ALA A 103 14.33 4.21 9.56
C ALA A 103 14.77 5.32 8.61
N SER A 104 13.92 6.34 8.42
CA SER A 104 14.11 7.48 7.50
C SER A 104 14.00 7.17 6.01
N SER A 105 13.91 5.89 5.60
CA SER A 105 13.65 5.52 4.21
C SER A 105 12.20 5.85 3.81
N ILE A 106 12.00 6.07 2.52
CA ILE A 106 10.72 6.50 1.96
C ILE A 106 10.37 5.61 0.77
N ILE A 107 9.17 5.05 0.76
CA ILE A 107 8.49 4.63 -0.48
C ILE A 107 7.76 5.89 -0.99
N PRO A 108 8.18 6.47 -2.12
CA PRO A 108 7.62 7.71 -2.63
C PRO A 108 6.13 7.58 -2.92
N LEU A 109 5.49 8.72 -3.15
CA LEU A 109 4.09 8.76 -3.51
C LEU A 109 3.85 7.95 -4.79
N HIS A 110 2.97 6.96 -4.74
CA HIS A 110 2.67 6.08 -5.86
C HIS A 110 1.20 5.63 -5.85
N ASN A 111 0.68 5.20 -7.00
CA ASN A 111 -0.71 4.74 -7.16
C ASN A 111 -0.82 3.21 -7.30
N HIS A 112 -2.03 2.70 -7.12
CA HIS A 112 -2.41 1.29 -7.30
C HIS A 112 -3.60 1.19 -8.28
N PRO A 113 -3.38 1.40 -9.60
CA PRO A 113 -4.46 1.57 -10.58
C PRO A 113 -5.33 0.32 -10.73
N GLY A 114 -6.63 0.45 -10.42
CA GLY A 114 -7.60 -0.65 -10.53
C GLY A 114 -7.43 -1.76 -9.48
N MET A 115 -6.67 -1.49 -8.41
CA MET A 115 -6.33 -2.49 -7.40
C MET A 115 -7.04 -2.18 -6.08
N THR A 116 -7.39 -3.24 -5.35
CA THR A 116 -7.67 -3.18 -3.92
C THR A 116 -6.44 -3.68 -3.17
N VAL A 117 -5.99 -2.92 -2.17
CA VAL A 117 -4.82 -3.24 -1.36
C VAL A 117 -5.19 -3.27 0.10
N LEU A 118 -4.91 -4.39 0.75
CA LEU A 118 -4.89 -4.49 2.21
C LEU A 118 -3.46 -4.28 2.67
N SER A 119 -3.21 -3.20 3.40
CA SER A 119 -1.86 -2.82 3.87
C SER A 119 -1.82 -2.78 5.39
N LYS A 120 -0.84 -3.44 6.01
CA LYS A 120 -0.69 -3.48 7.46
C LYS A 120 0.73 -3.26 7.93
N LEU A 121 0.88 -2.30 8.85
CA LEU A 121 2.08 -2.14 9.65
C LEU A 121 2.18 -3.27 10.68
N LEU A 122 3.15 -4.16 10.51
CA LEU A 122 3.41 -5.31 11.39
C LEU A 122 4.16 -4.88 12.66
N TYR A 123 5.16 -4.02 12.52
CA TYR A 123 5.90 -3.42 13.63
C TYR A 123 6.45 -2.04 13.24
N GLY A 124 6.87 -1.27 14.25
CA GLY A 124 7.49 0.05 14.07
C GLY A 124 6.48 1.18 13.89
N LYS A 125 6.98 2.30 13.36
CA LYS A 125 6.23 3.54 13.14
C LYS A 125 6.53 4.11 11.76
N VAL A 126 5.48 4.53 11.06
CA VAL A 126 5.53 5.10 9.71
C VAL A 126 4.68 6.37 9.64
N HIS A 127 5.13 7.37 8.91
CA HIS A 127 4.32 8.50 8.50
C HIS A 127 3.68 8.16 7.15
N VAL A 128 2.35 8.19 7.07
CA VAL A 128 1.59 7.91 5.86
C VAL A 128 1.01 9.21 5.33
N LYS A 129 1.24 9.46 4.04
CA LYS A 129 0.49 10.46 3.27
C LYS A 129 -0.33 9.71 2.23
N ALA A 130 -1.63 9.95 2.18
CA ALA A 130 -2.53 9.26 1.27
C ALA A 130 -3.58 10.22 0.69
N TYR A 131 -3.91 10.00 -0.58
CA TYR A 131 -4.76 10.86 -1.39
C TYR A 131 -5.64 10.02 -2.30
N ASP A 132 -6.82 10.56 -2.59
CA ASP A 132 -7.71 10.06 -3.63
C ASP A 132 -7.88 11.13 -4.70
N TRP A 133 -7.92 10.69 -5.96
CA TRP A 133 -8.09 11.62 -7.06
C TRP A 133 -9.44 12.33 -7.01
N ILE A 134 -9.45 13.61 -7.40
CA ILE A 134 -10.69 14.33 -7.65
C ILE A 134 -10.99 14.17 -9.14
N ASP A 135 -12.22 13.77 -9.46
CA ASP A 135 -12.69 13.74 -10.84
C ASP A 135 -12.97 15.19 -11.27
N ILE A 136 -12.31 15.59 -12.35
CA ILE A 136 -12.49 16.88 -12.99
C ILE A 136 -12.96 16.63 -14.42
N ASP A 137 -14.10 17.24 -14.78
CA ASP A 137 -14.63 17.21 -16.14
C ASP A 137 -13.81 18.16 -17.02
N GLU A 138 -12.53 17.86 -17.25
CA GLU A 138 -11.69 18.67 -18.14
C GLU A 138 -11.57 18.04 -19.54
N PRO A 139 -11.92 18.78 -20.61
CA PRO A 139 -11.74 18.32 -21.98
C PRO A 139 -10.25 18.40 -22.34
N GLY A 140 -9.60 17.24 -22.45
CA GLY A 140 -8.27 17.13 -23.01
C GLY A 140 -7.20 16.81 -21.97
N ASN A 141 -6.52 15.70 -22.21
CA ASN A 141 -5.49 15.05 -21.40
C ASN A 141 -4.16 15.85 -21.37
N LEU A 142 -4.20 17.18 -21.23
CA LEU A 142 -3.08 18.08 -21.52
C LEU A 142 -2.16 18.35 -20.32
N THR A 143 -2.57 18.05 -19.09
CA THR A 143 -1.74 18.28 -17.89
C THR A 143 -1.41 17.00 -17.16
N LYS A 144 -0.11 16.70 -16.99
CA LYS A 144 0.42 15.65 -16.08
C LYS A 144 0.15 15.93 -14.59
N VAL A 145 -0.70 16.90 -14.29
CA VAL A 145 -1.00 17.40 -12.94
C VAL A 145 -2.48 17.18 -12.71
N ARG A 146 -2.83 16.55 -11.59
CA ARG A 146 -4.22 16.24 -11.23
C ARG A 146 -4.49 16.62 -9.77
N PRO A 147 -5.67 17.18 -9.45
CA PRO A 147 -6.03 17.48 -8.08
C PRO A 147 -6.40 16.19 -7.33
N ALA A 148 -6.05 16.14 -6.05
CA ALA A 148 -6.33 15.00 -5.17
C ALA A 148 -6.75 15.49 -3.79
N LYS A 149 -7.74 14.82 -3.20
CA LYS A 149 -8.20 15.06 -1.84
C LYS A 149 -7.23 14.42 -0.85
N VAL A 150 -6.92 15.11 0.25
CA VAL A 150 -6.15 14.52 1.36
C VAL A 150 -7.04 13.50 2.09
N VAL A 151 -6.61 12.24 2.13
CA VAL A 151 -7.27 11.14 2.87
C VAL A 151 -6.61 10.97 4.23
N ARG A 152 -5.28 11.05 4.26
CA ARG A 152 -4.48 10.96 5.49
C ARG A 152 -3.16 11.71 5.33
N ASP A 153 -2.77 12.40 6.39
CA ASP A 153 -1.40 12.91 6.59
C ASP A 153 -1.07 12.74 8.08
N GLY A 154 -0.36 11.67 8.45
CA GLY A 154 -0.11 11.40 9.86
C GLY A 154 0.68 10.13 10.17
N GLU A 155 1.05 9.98 11.44
CA GLU A 155 1.80 8.84 11.94
C GLU A 155 0.89 7.64 12.26
N ILE A 156 1.38 6.43 11.95
CA ILE A 156 0.79 5.16 12.35
C ILE A 156 1.87 4.36 13.09
N SER A 157 1.51 3.79 14.25
CA SER A 157 2.38 2.92 15.06
C SER A 157 1.74 1.57 15.23
N ALA A 158 2.53 0.49 15.17
CA ALA A 158 2.04 -0.84 15.50
C ALA A 158 1.86 -0.99 17.03
N PRO A 159 0.86 -1.75 17.51
CA PRO A 159 -0.17 -2.45 16.71
C PRO A 159 -1.23 -1.49 16.16
N CYS A 160 -1.64 -1.69 14.90
CA CYS A 160 -2.71 -0.92 14.26
C CYS A 160 -3.63 -1.82 13.42
N ALA A 161 -4.81 -1.29 13.08
CA ALA A 161 -5.68 -1.90 12.06
C ALA A 161 -5.01 -1.88 10.68
N ALA A 162 -5.47 -2.76 9.77
CA ALA A 162 -5.06 -2.70 8.38
C ALA A 162 -5.72 -1.49 7.69
N MET A 163 -4.99 -0.87 6.77
CA MET A 163 -5.54 0.09 5.82
C MET A 163 -6.13 -0.68 4.63
N VAL A 164 -7.23 -0.17 4.10
CA VAL A 164 -7.87 -0.70 2.89
C VAL A 164 -7.88 0.41 1.86
N LEU A 165 -7.20 0.19 0.76
CA LEU A 165 -7.13 1.10 -0.37
C LEU A 165 -7.93 0.48 -1.50
N ARG A 166 -8.82 1.25 -2.10
CA ARG A 166 -9.66 0.84 -3.23
C ARG A 166 -9.20 1.59 -4.49
N PRO A 167 -9.70 1.20 -5.68
CA PRO A 167 -9.32 1.86 -6.92
C PRO A 167 -9.56 3.38 -6.93
N THR A 168 -10.64 3.83 -6.28
CA THR A 168 -11.10 5.23 -6.33
C THR A 168 -11.21 5.89 -4.95
N ASP A 169 -10.95 5.16 -3.87
CA ASP A 169 -11.04 5.71 -2.52
C ASP A 169 -10.04 5.04 -1.55
N GLY A 170 -9.92 5.58 -0.33
CA GLY A 170 -9.17 4.96 0.76
C GLY A 170 -7.68 5.30 0.72
N GLY A 171 -7.28 6.21 -0.17
CA GLY A 171 -5.90 6.65 -0.32
C GLY A 171 -5.13 5.85 -1.37
N ASN A 172 -5.71 5.68 -2.57
CA ASN A 172 -5.09 4.91 -3.66
C ASN A 172 -3.68 5.42 -3.99
N VAL A 173 -3.45 6.73 -3.85
CA VAL A 173 -2.16 7.37 -4.03
C VAL A 173 -1.53 7.61 -2.66
N HIS A 174 -0.42 6.94 -2.33
CA HIS A 174 0.17 7.09 -1.00
C HIS A 174 1.70 7.00 -0.95
N ALA A 175 2.27 7.55 0.11
CA ALA A 175 3.68 7.52 0.43
C ALA A 175 3.88 7.02 1.87
N LEU A 176 4.97 6.27 2.07
CA LEU A 176 5.31 5.66 3.36
C LEU A 176 6.70 6.12 3.76
N LYS A 177 6.80 6.92 4.82
CA LYS A 177 8.07 7.37 5.38
C LYS A 177 8.31 6.72 6.73
N ALA A 178 9.28 5.83 6.82
CA ALA A 178 9.62 5.12 8.05
C ALA A 178 10.18 6.09 9.11
N ILE A 179 9.59 6.11 10.30
CA ILE A 179 10.07 6.91 11.45
C ILE A 179 11.04 6.07 12.30
N THR A 180 10.69 4.81 12.53
CA THR A 180 11.56 3.75 13.04
C THR A 180 11.77 2.73 11.92
N PRO A 181 12.66 1.73 12.05
CA PRO A 181 12.57 0.56 11.19
C PRO A 181 11.17 -0.05 11.32
N CYS A 182 10.56 -0.42 10.21
CA CYS A 182 9.21 -0.98 10.18
C CYS A 182 9.06 -2.05 9.10
N ALA A 183 8.02 -2.87 9.23
CA ALA A 183 7.58 -3.78 8.19
C ALA A 183 6.11 -3.56 7.86
N ILE A 184 5.80 -3.51 6.57
CA ILE A 184 4.45 -3.36 6.04
C ILE A 184 4.14 -4.59 5.18
N LEU A 185 3.07 -5.30 5.53
CA LEU A 185 2.50 -6.38 4.74
C LEU A 185 1.46 -5.79 3.79
N ASP A 186 1.64 -6.04 2.50
CA ASP A 186 0.68 -5.69 1.47
C ASP A 186 0.12 -6.96 0.83
N ILE A 187 -1.21 -6.98 0.69
CA ILE A 187 -1.95 -7.94 -0.15
C ILE A 187 -2.63 -7.14 -1.26
N LEU A 188 -2.23 -7.40 -2.49
CA LEU A 188 -2.66 -6.66 -3.67
C LEU A 188 -3.57 -7.55 -4.51
N SER A 189 -4.73 -7.04 -4.92
CA SER A 189 -5.62 -7.76 -5.83
C SER A 189 -6.35 -6.81 -6.79
N PRO A 190 -6.22 -7.00 -8.12
CA PRO A 190 -5.15 -7.78 -8.77
C PRO A 190 -3.76 -7.18 -8.45
N PRO A 191 -2.64 -7.89 -8.72
CA PRO A 191 -1.32 -7.30 -8.66
C PRO A 191 -1.06 -6.35 -9.84
N TYR A 192 0.02 -5.58 -9.73
CA TYR A 192 0.55 -4.77 -10.82
C TYR A 192 0.81 -5.62 -12.08
N SER A 193 0.53 -5.05 -13.24
CA SER A 193 0.75 -5.66 -14.56
C SER A 193 0.87 -4.57 -15.61
N SER A 194 2.08 -4.39 -16.17
CA SER A 194 2.28 -3.46 -17.28
C SER A 194 1.48 -3.84 -18.52
N LYS A 195 1.26 -5.15 -18.75
CA LYS A 195 0.47 -5.67 -19.88
C LYS A 195 -0.99 -5.26 -19.81
N ASP A 196 -1.53 -5.19 -18.59
CA ASP A 196 -2.94 -4.84 -18.36
C ASP A 196 -3.11 -3.37 -17.97
N GLY A 197 -2.10 -2.52 -18.22
CA GLY A 197 -2.14 -1.08 -17.90
C GLY A 197 -1.99 -0.74 -16.41
N ARG A 198 -1.85 -1.73 -15.52
CA ARG A 198 -1.69 -1.56 -14.07
C ARG A 198 -0.21 -1.40 -13.68
N HIS A 199 0.46 -0.38 -14.20
CA HIS A 199 1.83 -0.07 -13.79
C HIS A 199 1.83 0.89 -12.60
N CYS A 200 2.86 0.82 -11.77
CA CYS A 200 3.04 1.76 -10.66
C CYS A 200 3.62 3.07 -11.20
N SER A 201 2.88 4.16 -11.04
CA SER A 201 3.33 5.52 -11.34
C SER A 201 3.68 6.25 -10.05
N TYR A 202 4.66 7.14 -10.12
CA TYR A 202 5.12 7.94 -8.98
C TYR A 202 4.73 9.40 -9.12
N PHE A 203 4.44 10.04 -8.00
CA PHE A 203 3.89 11.39 -7.95
C PHE A 203 4.66 12.28 -6.97
N ARG A 204 4.53 13.59 -7.14
CA ARG A 204 4.99 14.56 -6.14
C ARG A 204 4.02 15.72 -6.03
N ARG A 205 3.95 16.33 -4.85
CA ARG A 205 3.17 17.54 -4.64
C ARG A 205 3.79 18.71 -5.40
N ARG A 206 2.97 19.45 -6.14
CA ARG A 206 3.36 20.73 -6.77
C ARG A 206 3.52 21.82 -5.70
N GLN A 207 4.56 22.63 -5.82
CA GLN A 207 4.84 23.74 -4.88
C GLN A 207 4.03 25.01 -5.18
N LYS A 208 3.66 25.26 -6.45
CA LYS A 208 2.82 26.40 -6.85
C LYS A 208 1.35 25.97 -6.94
N SER A 209 0.47 26.77 -6.34
CA SER A 209 -0.98 26.58 -6.34
C SER A 209 -1.56 26.78 -7.73
N ASP A 210 -2.41 25.83 -8.15
CA ASP A 210 -3.35 25.87 -9.28
C ASP A 210 -2.81 26.38 -10.64
N PRO A 211 -2.56 25.50 -11.63
CA PRO A 211 -2.19 25.91 -12.98
C PRO A 211 -3.26 26.76 -13.70
N SER A 212 -4.54 26.64 -13.33
CA SER A 212 -5.67 27.23 -14.05
C SER A 212 -6.41 28.31 -13.26
N GLY A 213 -6.29 28.34 -11.93
CA GLY A 213 -6.99 29.29 -11.06
C GLY A 213 -8.50 29.05 -10.98
N ILE A 214 -9.00 27.96 -11.58
CA ILE A 214 -10.43 27.66 -11.77
C ILE A 214 -11.03 26.95 -10.55
N LEU A 215 -10.20 26.34 -9.69
CA LEU A 215 -10.69 25.48 -8.60
C LEU A 215 -10.87 26.19 -7.25
N TRP A 216 -10.57 27.49 -7.14
CA TRP A 216 -10.64 28.22 -5.86
C TRP A 216 -12.07 28.36 -5.32
N ASP A 217 -13.10 28.26 -6.16
CA ASP A 217 -14.46 28.64 -5.79
C ASP A 217 -15.39 27.47 -5.38
N ARG A 218 -14.91 26.21 -5.42
CA ARG A 218 -15.79 25.04 -5.20
C ARG A 218 -15.66 24.31 -3.88
N THR A 219 -14.60 24.49 -3.08
CA THR A 219 -14.41 23.63 -1.88
C THR A 219 -13.67 24.34 -0.74
N ARG A 220 -14.42 25.05 0.12
CA ARG A 220 -13.92 25.56 1.41
C ARG A 220 -13.77 24.50 2.51
N GLU A 221 -13.96 23.21 2.21
CA GLU A 221 -14.15 22.19 3.27
C GLU A 221 -13.26 20.93 3.17
N SER A 222 -12.32 20.82 2.23
CA SER A 222 -11.34 19.72 2.21
C SER A 222 -9.99 20.19 1.70
N GLU A 223 -8.92 19.93 2.47
CA GLU A 223 -7.55 20.16 2.00
C GLU A 223 -7.32 19.30 0.75
N PHE A 224 -7.07 19.94 -0.39
CA PHE A 224 -6.70 19.28 -1.64
C PHE A 224 -5.29 19.69 -2.05
N VAL A 225 -4.65 18.84 -2.84
CA VAL A 225 -3.30 19.06 -3.35
C VAL A 225 -3.27 18.79 -4.85
N TRP A 226 -2.33 19.43 -5.52
CA TRP A 226 -1.99 19.11 -6.91
C TRP A 226 -0.83 18.14 -6.93
N LEU A 227 -1.04 16.98 -7.56
CA LEU A 227 -0.02 15.95 -7.74
C LEU A 227 0.40 15.92 -9.20
N GLU A 228 1.70 15.85 -9.45
CA GLU A 228 2.24 15.65 -10.79
C GLU A 228 3.04 14.36 -10.85
N GLU A 229 2.92 13.62 -11.95
CA GLU A 229 3.72 12.42 -12.19
C GLU A 229 5.20 12.79 -12.37
N TYR A 230 6.09 11.99 -11.79
CA TYR A 230 7.53 12.15 -11.94
C TYR A 230 8.23 10.78 -11.90
N GLN A 231 9.48 10.73 -12.34
CA GLN A 231 10.32 9.55 -12.16
C GLN A 231 11.20 9.73 -10.92
N PRO A 232 11.15 8.84 -9.92
CA PRO A 232 12.06 8.86 -8.79
C PRO A 232 13.52 8.81 -9.27
N ARG A 233 14.40 9.48 -8.53
CA ARG A 233 15.84 9.42 -8.81
C ARG A 233 16.37 8.02 -8.49
N ASP A 234 17.53 7.67 -9.07
CA ASP A 234 18.18 6.35 -8.94
C ASP A 234 18.55 5.95 -7.50
N ASN A 235 18.44 6.87 -6.53
CA ASN A 235 18.69 6.60 -5.12
C ASN A 235 17.53 5.87 -4.43
N PHE A 236 16.33 5.82 -5.03
CA PHE A 236 15.24 4.99 -4.54
C PHE A 236 15.38 3.57 -5.08
N VAL A 237 15.80 2.65 -4.22
CA VAL A 237 16.02 1.24 -4.60
C VAL A 237 15.25 0.34 -3.64
N ILE A 238 14.37 -0.48 -4.21
CA ILE A 238 13.76 -1.62 -3.53
C ILE A 238 14.50 -2.88 -3.99
N ARG A 239 15.13 -3.58 -3.05
CA ARG A 239 15.80 -4.86 -3.33
C ARG A 239 14.85 -5.99 -3.01
N ARG A 240 14.68 -6.91 -3.95
CA ARG A 240 14.01 -8.17 -3.67
C ARG A 240 14.90 -9.02 -2.76
N ASP A 241 14.28 -9.59 -1.75
CA ASP A 241 14.91 -10.48 -0.78
C ASP A 241 14.09 -11.77 -0.67
N LEU A 242 14.74 -12.88 -0.33
CA LEU A 242 14.05 -14.17 -0.19
C LEU A 242 13.20 -14.15 1.09
N TYR A 243 11.98 -14.66 1.01
CA TYR A 243 11.19 -14.92 2.20
C TYR A 243 11.69 -16.18 2.92
N THR A 244 12.07 -16.03 4.18
CA THR A 244 12.61 -17.11 5.04
C THR A 244 11.77 -17.34 6.29
N GLY A 245 10.56 -16.79 6.33
CA GLY A 245 9.63 -16.99 7.44
C GLY A 245 8.93 -18.36 7.37
N PRO A 246 7.99 -18.64 8.29
CA PRO A 246 7.19 -19.85 8.25
C PRO A 246 6.50 -20.02 6.90
N THR A 247 6.37 -21.27 6.44
CA THR A 247 5.45 -21.60 5.35
C THR A 247 4.07 -21.11 5.76
N LEU A 248 3.45 -20.32 4.90
CA LEU A 248 2.04 -20.00 5.08
C LEU A 248 1.26 -21.20 4.56
N ASP A 249 0.37 -21.76 5.39
CA ASP A 249 -0.61 -22.75 4.93
C ASP A 249 -1.67 -21.99 4.12
N LEU A 250 -1.47 -21.99 2.81
CA LEU A 250 -2.30 -21.37 1.79
C LEU A 250 -3.14 -22.42 1.03
#